data_AF-A0A6I9NED1-F1
#
_entry.id   AF-A0A6I9NED1-F1
#
_cell.length_a   1.000
_cell.length_b   1.000
_cell.length_c   1.000
_cell.angle_alpha   90.00
_cell.angle_beta   90.00
_cell.angle_gamma   90.00
#
_symmetry.space_group_name_H-M   'P 1'
#
loop_
_entity.id
_entity.type
_entity.pdbx_description
1 polymer ?
#
loop_
_entity_poly.entity_id
_entity_poly.type
_entity_poly.pdbx_seq_one_letter_code
_entity_poly.pdbx_strand_id
1 'polypeptide(L)'
;MKQAKISVDDDGVEPQVCVIELGGTVGDIESMPFIEAFRQFQFKVKRENFCNIHVSLIPQPNTTGEQKTKPTQNSVRELRGLGLSPDLIMCRCSTPLETSVKEKISMFCHVEPSQVICVHDVSSLYKVPLLLEDQGVVSYFCQRLSLPIEMRPRKMLTKWKEMADRTARLLEPVSIALVGKYTKLADSYTSVIKALEHSALAVNHKLEVKYIDSADLEAATQQDEPVKYHEAWQKLCSSQ
;
A
#
# COMPACT_ATOMS: atom_id res chain seq x y z
N MET A 1 -23.20 13.09 9.97
CA MET A 1 -21.73 13.00 10.17
C MET A 1 -21.37 12.92 11.65
N LYS A 2 -21.93 11.98 12.42
CA LYS A 2 -21.48 11.74 13.80
C LYS A 2 -20.38 10.68 13.87
N GLN A 3 -20.33 9.76 12.91
CA GLN A 3 -19.36 8.65 12.86
C GLN A 3 -17.90 9.11 12.96
N ALA A 4 -17.50 10.14 12.20
CA ALA A 4 -16.13 10.65 12.19
C ALA A 4 -15.69 11.32 13.50
N LYS A 5 -16.64 11.55 14.42
CA LYS A 5 -16.40 12.13 15.75
C LYS A 5 -16.29 11.07 16.86
N ILE A 6 -16.64 9.82 16.53
CA ILE A 6 -16.58 8.71 17.49
C ILE A 6 -15.11 8.30 17.58
N SER A 7 -14.55 8.28 18.80
CA SER A 7 -13.20 7.74 18.99
C SER A 7 -13.16 6.28 18.58
N VAL A 8 -12.11 5.92 17.84
CA VAL A 8 -11.79 4.53 17.47
C VAL A 8 -10.70 3.96 18.38
N ASP A 9 -10.13 4.79 19.26
CA ASP A 9 -9.13 4.43 20.26
C ASP A 9 -9.78 4.37 21.66
N ASP A 10 -9.10 3.72 22.61
CA ASP A 10 -9.60 3.52 23.98
C ASP A 10 -9.62 4.80 24.84
N ASP A 11 -9.16 5.94 24.31
CA ASP A 11 -9.02 7.20 25.04
C ASP A 11 -10.30 8.06 25.06
N GLY A 12 -11.29 7.74 24.22
CA GLY A 12 -12.54 8.49 24.09
C GLY A 12 -12.40 9.89 23.49
N VAL A 13 -11.24 10.24 22.92
CA VAL A 13 -10.97 11.58 22.34
C VAL A 13 -11.52 11.65 20.91
N GLU A 14 -12.17 12.77 20.55
CA GLU A 14 -12.67 12.99 19.19
C GLU A 14 -11.50 13.01 18.17
N PRO A 15 -11.53 12.18 17.10
CA PRO A 15 -10.47 12.15 16.11
C PRO A 15 -10.33 13.48 15.37
N GLN A 16 -9.08 13.90 15.13
CA GLN A 16 -8.79 15.15 14.42
C GLN A 16 -8.65 14.98 12.90
N VAL A 17 -8.29 13.77 12.46
CA VAL A 17 -8.09 13.42 11.05
C VAL A 17 -8.80 12.11 10.76
N CYS A 18 -9.52 12.05 9.65
CA CYS A 18 -10.14 10.83 9.14
C CYS A 18 -9.52 10.50 7.79
N VAL A 19 -8.80 9.37 7.71
CA VAL A 19 -8.29 8.84 6.44
C VAL A 19 -9.42 8.06 5.78
N ILE A 20 -9.81 8.48 4.58
CA ILE A 20 -10.90 7.85 3.83
C ILE A 20 -10.33 7.21 2.58
N GLU A 21 -10.45 5.89 2.49
CA GLU A 21 -10.11 5.12 1.30
C GLU A 21 -11.35 4.92 0.44
N LEU A 22 -11.29 5.42 -0.79
CA LEU A 22 -12.25 5.03 -1.82
C LEU A 22 -11.66 3.84 -2.59
N GLY A 23 -12.16 2.64 -2.27
CA GLY A 23 -11.79 1.42 -3.00
C GLY A 23 -12.26 1.45 -4.45
N GLY A 24 -11.75 0.50 -5.25
CA GLY A 24 -12.02 0.44 -6.69
C GLY A 24 -11.10 1.35 -7.49
N THR A 25 -11.54 1.76 -8.68
CA THR A 25 -10.76 2.62 -9.59
C THR A 25 -11.52 3.90 -9.92
N VAL A 26 -10.83 4.92 -10.42
CA VAL A 26 -11.50 6.13 -10.92
C VAL A 26 -11.96 5.88 -12.36
N GLY A 27 -13.24 6.12 -12.63
CA GLY A 27 -13.85 6.01 -13.97
C GLY A 27 -14.69 4.75 -14.18
N ASP A 28 -14.78 3.87 -13.18
CA ASP A 28 -15.78 2.79 -13.16
C ASP A 28 -17.16 3.33 -12.71
N ILE A 29 -18.23 2.60 -13.04
CA ILE A 29 -19.62 3.03 -12.77
C ILE A 29 -19.90 2.98 -11.25
N GLU A 30 -19.22 2.08 -10.56
CA GLU A 30 -19.32 1.81 -9.14
C GLU A 30 -18.76 2.96 -8.29
N SER A 31 -17.68 3.62 -8.72
CA SER A 31 -17.09 4.76 -7.98
C SER A 31 -17.81 6.08 -8.19
N MET A 32 -18.55 6.27 -9.29
CA MET A 32 -19.25 7.51 -9.62
C MET A 32 -20.08 8.11 -8.47
N PRO A 33 -20.97 7.36 -7.79
CA PRO A 33 -21.76 7.93 -6.70
C PRO A 33 -20.90 8.40 -5.52
N PHE A 34 -19.78 7.73 -5.24
CA PHE A 34 -18.88 8.09 -4.15
C PHE A 34 -18.06 9.34 -4.50
N ILE A 35 -17.55 9.43 -5.73
CA ILE A 35 -16.81 10.61 -6.18
C ILE A 35 -17.71 11.85 -6.15
N GLU A 36 -18.97 11.75 -6.60
CA GLU A 36 -19.93 12.84 -6.50
C GLU A 36 -20.23 13.22 -5.04
N ALA A 37 -20.33 12.23 -4.13
CA ALA A 37 -20.50 12.50 -2.71
C ALA A 37 -19.30 13.29 -2.12
N PHE A 38 -18.07 12.91 -2.47
CA PHE A 38 -16.86 13.65 -2.05
C PHE A 38 -16.77 15.03 -2.70
N ARG A 39 -17.18 15.16 -3.97
CA ARG A 39 -17.24 16.43 -4.68
C ARG A 39 -18.15 17.43 -3.98
N GLN A 40 -19.29 17.00 -3.44
CA GLN A 40 -20.15 17.86 -2.61
C GLN A 40 -19.57 18.07 -1.21
N PHE A 41 -18.91 17.05 -0.65
CA PHE A 41 -18.34 17.10 0.69
C PHE A 41 -17.26 18.16 0.86
N GLN A 42 -16.34 18.30 -0.10
CA GLN A 42 -15.27 19.32 -0.05
C GLN A 42 -15.81 20.75 0.13
N PHE A 43 -16.99 21.07 -0.44
CA PHE A 43 -17.62 22.38 -0.27
C PHE A 43 -18.25 22.56 1.11
N LYS A 44 -18.72 21.48 1.74
CA LYS A 44 -19.33 21.52 3.08
C LYS A 44 -18.30 21.73 4.19
N VAL A 45 -17.11 21.12 4.05
CA VAL A 45 -16.08 21.15 5.11
C VAL A 45 -15.04 22.26 4.94
N LYS A 46 -15.06 22.97 3.81
CA LYS A 46 -14.05 23.95 3.38
C LYS A 46 -12.74 23.30 2.92
N ARG A 47 -11.96 24.08 2.17
CA ARG A 47 -10.74 23.62 1.49
C ARG A 47 -9.70 23.11 2.48
N GLU A 48 -9.47 23.81 3.58
CA GLU A 48 -8.48 23.51 4.61
C GLU A 48 -8.78 22.22 5.41
N ASN A 49 -9.99 21.67 5.32
CA ASN A 49 -10.38 20.44 6.03
C ASN A 49 -10.56 19.23 5.09
N PHE A 50 -10.15 19.36 3.83
CA PHE A 50 -10.22 18.29 2.83
C PHE A 50 -8.92 18.23 2.05
N CYS A 51 -8.29 17.06 2.00
CA CYS A 51 -7.10 16.79 1.19
C CYS A 51 -7.33 15.56 0.33
N ASN A 52 -7.00 15.65 -0.95
CA ASN A 52 -7.20 14.57 -1.92
C ASN A 52 -5.86 13.96 -2.36
N ILE A 53 -5.69 12.65 -2.17
CA ILE A 53 -4.51 11.91 -2.60
C ILE A 53 -4.93 11.00 -3.75
N HIS A 54 -4.34 11.20 -4.93
CA HIS A 54 -4.57 10.33 -6.07
C HIS A 54 -3.41 9.35 -6.23
N VAL A 55 -3.66 8.07 -6.01
CA VAL A 55 -2.68 7.01 -6.22
C VAL A 55 -2.78 6.51 -7.66
N SER A 56 -1.67 6.49 -8.38
CA SER A 56 -1.63 6.11 -9.79
C SER A 56 -0.42 5.23 -10.10
N LEU A 57 -0.60 4.29 -11.03
CA LEU A 57 0.48 3.41 -11.50
C LEU A 57 1.27 4.07 -12.63
N ILE A 58 2.59 4.08 -12.51
CA ILE A 58 3.54 4.44 -13.57
C ILE A 58 4.14 3.13 -14.13
N PRO A 59 3.58 2.58 -15.22
CA PRO A 59 4.12 1.37 -15.81
C PRO A 59 5.44 1.64 -16.53
N GLN A 60 6.35 0.68 -16.44
CA GLN A 60 7.64 0.68 -17.11
C GLN A 60 7.81 -0.68 -17.80
N PRO A 61 7.38 -0.82 -19.06
CA PRO A 61 7.50 -2.09 -19.79
C PRO A 61 8.97 -2.51 -19.90
N ASN A 62 9.26 -3.77 -19.54
CA ASN A 62 10.63 -4.31 -19.58
C ASN A 62 11.28 -4.23 -20.98
N THR A 63 10.48 -4.21 -22.04
CA THR A 63 10.96 -4.11 -23.42
C THR A 63 11.52 -2.74 -23.79
N THR A 64 11.01 -1.66 -23.19
CA THR A 64 11.43 -0.28 -23.50
C THR A 64 12.21 0.37 -22.37
N GLY A 65 12.00 -0.07 -21.12
CA GLY A 65 12.61 0.53 -19.92
C GLY A 65 12.11 1.95 -19.60
N GLU A 66 11.17 2.49 -20.37
CA GLU A 66 10.70 3.88 -20.22
C GLU A 66 9.50 3.96 -19.28
N GLN A 67 9.56 4.87 -18.30
CA GLN A 67 8.46 5.16 -17.37
C GLN A 67 7.34 5.93 -18.08
N LYS A 68 6.16 5.31 -18.22
CA LYS A 68 5.04 5.87 -18.97
C LYS A 68 4.09 6.63 -18.05
N THR A 69 3.97 7.94 -18.27
CA THR A 69 3.09 8.83 -17.47
C THR A 69 1.67 8.96 -18.00
N LYS A 70 1.38 8.46 -19.20
CA LYS A 70 0.08 8.64 -19.87
C LYS A 70 -1.11 8.09 -19.07
N PRO A 71 -1.04 6.91 -18.43
CA PRO A 71 -2.13 6.41 -17.58
C PRO A 71 -2.49 7.38 -16.45
N THR A 72 -1.49 7.93 -15.75
CA THR A 72 -1.69 8.91 -14.69
C THR A 72 -2.33 10.20 -15.21
N GLN A 73 -1.88 10.71 -16.35
CA GLN A 73 -2.48 11.91 -16.96
C GLN A 73 -3.98 11.71 -17.26
N ASN A 74 -4.34 10.55 -17.82
CA ASN A 74 -5.73 10.25 -18.14
C ASN A 74 -6.57 10.07 -16.86
N SER A 75 -6.04 9.39 -15.85
CA SER A 75 -6.74 9.16 -14.58
C SER A 75 -6.98 10.45 -13.81
N VAL A 76 -5.99 11.36 -13.75
CA VAL A 76 -6.16 12.69 -13.16
C VAL A 76 -7.15 13.55 -13.95
N ARG A 77 -7.16 13.44 -15.28
CA ARG A 77 -8.14 14.15 -16.11
C ARG A 77 -9.56 13.66 -15.80
N GLU A 78 -9.76 12.35 -15.65
CA GLU A 78 -11.05 11.77 -15.27
C GLU A 78 -11.49 12.26 -13.89
N LEU A 79 -10.62 12.16 -12.89
CA LEU A 79 -10.89 12.64 -11.52
C LEU A 79 -11.30 14.12 -11.50
N ARG A 80 -10.60 14.97 -12.27
CA ARG A 80 -10.95 16.40 -12.44
C ARG A 80 -12.26 16.61 -13.16
N GLY A 81 -12.57 15.78 -14.17
CA GLY A 81 -13.87 15.80 -14.86
C GLY A 81 -15.03 15.51 -13.92
N LEU A 82 -14.79 14.69 -12.89
CA LEU A 82 -15.74 14.40 -11.81
C LEU A 82 -15.70 15.42 -10.65
N GLY A 83 -14.92 16.50 -10.79
CA GLY A 83 -14.92 17.65 -9.88
C GLY A 83 -14.00 17.53 -8.66
N LEU A 84 -13.09 16.56 -8.63
CA LEU A 84 -12.04 16.45 -7.62
C LEU A 84 -10.67 16.74 -8.24
N SER A 85 -9.87 17.57 -7.57
CA SER A 85 -8.48 17.83 -7.95
C SER A 85 -7.55 17.18 -6.93
N PRO A 86 -6.50 16.47 -7.35
CA PRO A 86 -5.53 15.91 -6.41
C PRO A 86 -4.69 17.01 -5.77
N ASP A 87 -4.50 16.92 -4.46
CA ASP A 87 -3.53 17.71 -3.71
C ASP A 87 -2.15 17.05 -3.74
N LEU A 88 -2.10 15.72 -3.75
CA LEU A 88 -0.89 14.91 -3.95
C LEU A 88 -1.16 13.83 -5.00
N ILE A 89 -0.13 13.51 -5.79
CA ILE A 89 -0.15 12.38 -6.73
C ILE A 89 0.89 11.38 -6.27
N MET A 90 0.43 10.22 -5.79
CA MET A 90 1.29 9.12 -5.36
C MET A 90 1.51 8.18 -6.55
N CYS A 91 2.71 8.22 -7.11
CA CYS A 91 3.09 7.43 -8.27
C CYS A 91 3.68 6.09 -7.83
N ARG A 92 2.86 5.02 -7.86
CA ARG A 92 3.34 3.65 -7.68
C ARG A 92 4.16 3.23 -8.90
N CYS A 93 5.40 2.81 -8.69
CA CYS A 93 6.33 2.45 -9.76
C CYS A 93 7.24 1.29 -9.31
N SER A 94 7.93 0.64 -10.25
CA SER A 94 8.93 -0.39 -9.89
C SER A 94 10.29 0.20 -9.57
N THR A 95 10.69 1.26 -10.28
CA THR A 95 11.96 1.98 -10.06
C THR A 95 11.69 3.42 -9.61
N PRO A 96 12.65 4.08 -8.94
CA PRO A 96 12.54 5.50 -8.62
C PRO A 96 12.20 6.35 -9.87
N LEU A 97 11.34 7.35 -9.71
CA LEU A 97 10.95 8.22 -10.82
C LEU A 97 12.14 9.09 -11.27
N GLU A 98 12.32 9.18 -12.58
CA GLU A 98 13.23 10.18 -13.15
C GLU A 98 12.67 11.59 -12.94
N THR A 99 13.56 12.58 -12.78
CA THR A 99 13.17 13.98 -12.61
C THR A 99 12.31 14.47 -13.78
N SER A 100 12.66 14.11 -15.01
CA SER A 100 11.91 14.43 -16.23
C SER A 100 10.48 13.89 -16.20
N VAL A 101 10.29 12.68 -15.67
CA VAL A 101 9.00 12.00 -15.52
C VAL A 101 8.17 12.73 -14.47
N LYS A 102 8.77 13.10 -13.35
CA LYS A 102 8.15 13.87 -12.27
C LYS A 102 7.68 15.25 -12.75
N GLU A 103 8.52 16.00 -13.46
CA GLU A 103 8.20 17.29 -14.08
C GLU A 103 7.07 17.16 -15.10
N LYS A 104 7.09 16.12 -15.92
CA LYS A 104 6.02 15.82 -16.88
C LYS A 104 4.68 15.58 -16.17
N ILE A 105 4.66 14.79 -15.10
CA ILE A 105 3.44 14.56 -14.32
C ILE A 105 2.94 15.86 -13.72
N SER A 106 3.81 16.65 -13.09
CA SER A 106 3.50 17.97 -12.53
C SER A 106 2.84 18.87 -13.57
N MET A 107 3.47 19.04 -14.73
CA MET A 107 2.97 19.89 -15.82
C MET A 107 1.61 19.44 -16.36
N PHE A 108 1.41 18.14 -16.62
CA PHE A 108 0.15 17.66 -17.22
C PHE A 108 -0.99 17.52 -16.19
N CYS A 109 -0.66 17.31 -14.92
CA CYS A 109 -1.64 17.13 -13.85
C CYS A 109 -1.96 18.44 -13.10
N HIS A 110 -1.25 19.54 -13.41
CA HIS A 110 -1.39 20.85 -12.78
C HIS A 110 -1.18 20.81 -11.26
N VAL A 111 -0.10 20.16 -10.84
CA VAL A 111 0.38 20.12 -9.45
C VAL A 111 1.85 20.52 -9.43
N GLU A 112 2.34 21.09 -8.34
CA GLU A 112 3.75 21.38 -8.13
C GLU A 112 4.60 20.09 -8.17
N PRO A 113 5.86 20.15 -8.61
CA PRO A 113 6.73 18.98 -8.58
C PRO A 113 6.85 18.35 -7.19
N SER A 114 6.83 19.15 -6.12
CA SER A 114 6.86 18.64 -4.74
C SER A 114 5.63 17.81 -4.35
N GLN A 115 4.51 17.93 -5.08
CA GLN A 115 3.27 17.19 -4.85
C GLN A 115 3.25 15.83 -5.59
N VAL A 116 4.24 15.56 -6.44
CA VAL A 116 4.40 14.27 -7.14
C VAL A 116 5.34 13.38 -6.33
N ILE A 117 4.79 12.36 -5.70
CA ILE A 117 5.49 11.49 -4.75
C ILE A 117 5.78 10.15 -5.42
N CYS A 118 7.05 9.76 -5.45
CA CYS A 118 7.50 8.47 -5.97
C CYS A 118 7.33 7.38 -4.90
N VAL A 119 6.50 6.39 -5.16
CA VAL A 119 6.33 5.22 -4.29
C VAL A 119 6.81 3.99 -5.07
N HIS A 120 8.13 3.82 -5.16
CA HIS A 120 8.71 2.70 -5.90
C HIS A 120 8.61 1.38 -5.12
N ASP A 121 8.91 0.25 -5.79
CA ASP A 121 9.00 -1.04 -5.11
C ASP A 121 10.11 -1.00 -4.05
N VAL A 122 9.75 -1.38 -2.83
CA VAL A 122 10.63 -1.41 -1.66
C VAL A 122 10.68 -2.82 -1.10
N SER A 123 11.80 -3.16 -0.46
CA SER A 123 12.04 -4.51 0.06
C SER A 123 11.13 -4.92 1.22
N SER A 124 10.43 -3.97 1.85
CA SER A 124 9.49 -4.23 2.94
C SER A 124 8.49 -3.08 3.07
N LEU A 125 7.26 -3.41 3.49
CA LEU A 125 6.20 -2.44 3.78
C LEU A 125 6.63 -1.44 4.86
N TYR A 126 7.49 -1.82 5.80
CA TYR A 126 8.00 -0.93 6.84
C TYR A 126 8.83 0.25 6.30
N LYS A 127 9.31 0.17 5.06
CA LYS A 127 10.04 1.27 4.41
C LYS A 127 9.12 2.35 3.83
N VAL A 128 7.84 2.04 3.58
CA VAL A 128 6.92 2.99 2.94
C VAL A 128 6.75 4.28 3.77
N PRO A 129 6.52 4.24 5.09
CA PRO A 129 6.43 5.46 5.88
C PRO A 129 7.71 6.31 5.86
N LEU A 130 8.88 5.66 5.82
CA LEU A 130 10.18 6.33 5.73
C LEU A 130 10.37 7.02 4.37
N LEU A 131 9.96 6.35 3.29
CA LEU A 131 10.00 6.87 1.92
C LEU A 131 9.08 8.10 1.75
N LEU A 132 7.91 8.09 2.39
CA LEU A 132 6.98 9.23 2.36
C LEU A 132 7.49 10.41 3.21
N GLU A 133 8.15 10.12 4.33
CA GLU A 133 8.79 11.15 5.15
C GLU A 133 9.90 11.87 4.39
N ASP A 134 10.78 11.12 3.73
CA ASP A 134 11.92 11.65 2.97
C ASP A 134 11.48 12.58 1.82
N GLN A 135 10.27 12.35 1.28
CA GLN A 135 9.68 13.17 0.23
C GLN A 135 8.83 14.34 0.75
N GLY A 136 8.82 14.60 2.06
CA GLY A 136 8.21 15.81 2.64
C GLY A 136 6.68 15.78 2.70
N VAL A 137 6.05 14.60 2.60
CA VAL A 137 4.58 14.45 2.59
C VAL A 137 3.93 15.03 3.85
N VAL A 138 4.58 14.92 5.00
CA VAL A 138 3.99 15.44 6.24
C VAL A 138 4.08 16.95 6.34
N SER A 139 5.20 17.54 5.92
CA SER A 139 5.30 19.01 5.80
C SER A 139 4.18 19.55 4.90
N TYR A 140 3.86 18.84 3.82
CA TYR A 140 2.74 19.16 2.95
C TYR A 140 1.40 19.13 3.70
N PHE A 141 1.09 18.06 4.45
CA PHE A 141 -0.17 17.99 5.21
C PHE A 141 -0.27 19.08 6.28
N CYS A 142 0.81 19.38 7.01
CA CYS A 142 0.82 20.45 8.01
C CYS A 142 0.39 21.79 7.40
N GLN A 143 0.92 22.13 6.22
CA GLN A 143 0.56 23.35 5.50
C GLN A 143 -0.84 23.26 4.88
N ARG A 144 -1.14 22.17 4.18
CA ARG A 144 -2.37 22.02 3.38
C ARG A 144 -3.63 21.93 4.23
N LEU A 145 -3.53 21.31 5.40
CA LEU A 145 -4.64 21.05 6.33
C LEU A 145 -4.55 21.89 7.62
N SER A 146 -3.56 22.79 7.74
CA SER A 146 -3.34 23.60 8.95
C SER A 146 -3.28 22.78 10.24
N LEU A 147 -2.67 21.59 10.18
CA LEU A 147 -2.62 20.68 11.33
C LEU A 147 -1.69 21.23 12.41
N PRO A 148 -2.06 21.18 13.71
CA PRO A 148 -1.25 21.68 14.82
C PRO A 148 -0.14 20.69 15.19
N ILE A 149 0.68 20.30 14.22
CA ILE A 149 1.77 19.33 14.40
C ILE A 149 3.07 20.11 14.60
N GLU A 150 3.72 19.89 15.75
CA GLU A 150 5.08 20.39 15.95
C GLU A 150 6.06 19.57 15.10
N MET A 151 6.87 20.25 14.29
CA MET A 151 7.91 19.62 13.46
C MET A 151 9.12 19.20 14.30
N ARG A 152 8.93 18.22 15.19
CA ARG A 152 9.98 17.59 16.00
C ARG A 152 10.43 16.26 15.39
N PRO A 153 11.66 15.77 15.68
CA PRO A 153 12.09 14.44 15.28
C PRO A 153 11.07 13.39 15.75
N ARG A 154 10.50 12.66 14.78
CA ARG A 154 9.39 11.76 15.08
C ARG A 154 9.92 10.48 15.70
N LYS A 155 9.85 10.41 17.03
CA LYS A 155 10.22 9.21 17.81
C LYS A 155 9.55 7.94 17.29
N MET A 156 8.35 8.05 16.73
CA MET A 156 7.64 6.91 16.10
C MET A 156 8.32 6.41 14.83
N LEU A 157 8.94 7.27 14.00
CA LEU A 157 9.67 6.84 12.80
C LEU A 157 10.90 6.00 13.14
N THR A 158 11.46 6.16 14.34
CA THR A 158 12.54 5.30 14.83
C THR A 158 12.10 3.83 14.87
N LYS A 159 10.88 3.55 15.34
CA LYS A 159 10.33 2.18 15.35
C LYS A 159 10.18 1.59 13.94
N TRP A 160 9.69 2.40 12.99
CA TRP A 160 9.58 2.00 11.59
C TRP A 160 10.95 1.69 10.97
N LYS A 161 11.93 2.55 11.24
CA LYS A 161 13.31 2.36 10.81
C LYS A 161 13.92 1.09 11.39
N GLU A 162 13.76 0.86 12.69
CA GLU A 162 14.21 -0.37 13.35
C GLU A 162 13.59 -1.62 12.75
N MET A 163 12.27 -1.63 12.49
CA MET A 163 11.60 -2.76 11.84
C MET A 163 12.13 -2.98 10.42
N ALA A 164 12.25 -1.93 9.61
CA ALA A 164 12.77 -2.00 8.25
C ALA A 164 14.23 -2.53 8.21
N ASP A 165 15.08 -2.03 9.12
CA ASP A 165 16.48 -2.43 9.22
C ASP A 165 16.63 -3.87 9.74
N ARG A 166 15.73 -4.31 10.64
CA ARG A 166 15.69 -5.70 11.09
C ARG A 166 15.27 -6.62 9.96
N THR A 167 14.18 -6.30 9.24
CA THR A 167 13.71 -7.11 8.11
C THR A 167 14.79 -7.30 7.04
N ALA A 168 15.60 -6.26 6.78
CA ALA A 168 16.69 -6.33 5.81
C ALA A 168 17.89 -7.20 6.26
N ARG A 169 18.02 -7.48 7.56
CA ARG A 169 19.15 -8.20 8.17
C ARG A 169 18.80 -9.61 8.64
N LEU A 170 17.60 -10.11 8.35
CA LEU A 170 17.19 -11.47 8.72
C LEU A 170 17.99 -12.49 7.90
N LEU A 171 18.78 -13.32 8.59
CA LEU A 171 19.63 -14.33 7.96
C LEU A 171 19.14 -15.76 8.19
N GLU A 172 18.61 -16.04 9.38
CA GLU A 172 18.17 -17.39 9.75
C GLU A 172 16.76 -17.64 9.21
N PRO A 173 16.56 -18.57 8.24
CA PRO A 173 15.25 -18.88 7.74
C PRO A 173 14.47 -19.74 8.76
N VAL A 174 13.17 -19.53 8.85
CA VAL A 174 12.22 -20.43 9.52
C VAL A 174 11.16 -20.84 8.50
N SER A 175 10.96 -22.15 8.33
CA SER A 175 10.05 -22.66 7.31
C SER A 175 8.75 -23.13 7.92
N ILE A 176 7.65 -22.47 7.56
CA ILE A 176 6.30 -22.82 8.03
C ILE A 176 5.48 -23.36 6.86
N ALA A 177 4.94 -24.57 7.01
CA ALA A 177 3.99 -25.13 6.07
C ALA A 177 2.60 -24.53 6.31
N LEU A 178 1.99 -23.96 5.27
CA LEU A 178 0.61 -23.48 5.28
C LEU A 178 -0.22 -24.38 4.37
N VAL A 179 -1.08 -25.20 4.99
CA VAL A 179 -2.00 -26.09 4.29
C VAL A 179 -3.34 -25.38 4.10
N GLY A 180 -3.86 -25.34 2.88
CA GLY A 180 -5.17 -24.76 2.62
C GLY A 180 -5.64 -24.92 1.18
N LYS A 181 -6.82 -24.38 0.87
CA LYS A 181 -7.52 -24.64 -0.41
C LYS A 181 -7.12 -23.73 -1.57
N TYR A 182 -6.71 -22.50 -1.27
CA TYR A 182 -6.43 -21.45 -2.26
C TYR A 182 -4.94 -21.08 -2.33
N THR A 183 -4.06 -22.09 -2.44
CA THR A 183 -2.60 -21.86 -2.40
C THR A 183 -2.05 -21.04 -3.56
N LYS A 184 -2.77 -20.96 -4.68
CA LYS A 184 -2.39 -20.16 -5.85
C LYS A 184 -2.79 -18.68 -5.74
N LEU A 185 -3.67 -18.35 -4.80
CA LEU A 185 -4.12 -16.98 -4.53
C LEU A 185 -3.42 -16.48 -3.28
N ALA A 186 -2.27 -15.82 -3.47
CA ALA A 186 -1.46 -15.27 -2.37
C ALA A 186 -2.28 -14.38 -1.41
N ASP A 187 -3.32 -13.73 -1.95
CA ASP A 187 -4.17 -12.81 -1.20
C ASP A 187 -5.10 -13.50 -0.19
N SER A 188 -5.42 -14.80 -0.40
CA SER A 188 -6.33 -15.55 0.49
C SER A 188 -5.79 -15.75 1.90
N TYR A 189 -4.47 -15.64 2.08
CA TYR A 189 -3.81 -15.84 3.37
C TYR A 189 -2.98 -14.64 3.82
N THR A 190 -3.14 -13.47 3.19
CA THR A 190 -2.30 -12.30 3.50
C THR A 190 -2.29 -11.95 4.99
N SER A 191 -3.45 -11.93 5.65
CA SER A 191 -3.53 -11.61 7.09
C SER A 191 -2.75 -12.59 7.96
N VAL A 192 -2.84 -13.90 7.67
CA VAL A 192 -2.11 -14.96 8.37
C VAL A 192 -0.61 -14.82 8.14
N ILE A 193 -0.20 -14.62 6.89
CA ILE A 193 1.21 -14.45 6.53
C ILE A 193 1.78 -13.21 7.21
N LYS A 194 1.05 -12.09 7.26
CA LYS A 194 1.51 -10.88 7.96
C LYS A 194 1.66 -11.10 9.47
N ALA A 195 0.74 -11.81 10.11
CA ALA A 195 0.89 -12.17 11.53
C ALA A 195 2.13 -13.04 11.79
N LEU A 196 2.41 -13.99 10.89
CA LEU A 196 3.63 -14.80 10.95
C LEU A 196 4.89 -13.96 10.70
N GLU A 197 4.87 -13.05 9.72
CA GLU A 197 5.99 -12.13 9.45
C GLU A 197 6.29 -11.25 10.67
N HIS A 198 5.27 -10.75 11.38
CA HIS A 198 5.45 -9.98 12.61
C HIS A 198 6.11 -10.82 13.71
N SER A 199 5.68 -12.07 13.87
CA SER A 199 6.22 -12.99 14.87
C SER A 199 7.66 -13.38 14.55
N ALA A 200 7.93 -13.71 13.28
CA ALA A 200 9.27 -14.04 12.78
C ALA A 200 10.24 -12.86 12.93
N LEU A 201 9.77 -11.65 12.61
CA LEU A 201 10.55 -10.42 12.82
C LEU A 201 10.90 -10.24 14.30
N ALA A 202 9.96 -10.49 15.22
CA ALA A 202 10.19 -10.36 16.65
C ALA A 202 11.33 -11.27 17.15
N VAL A 203 11.43 -12.49 16.62
CA VAL A 203 12.50 -13.48 16.92
C VAL A 203 13.68 -13.45 15.94
N ASN A 204 13.78 -12.44 15.07
CA ASN A 204 14.85 -12.25 14.08
C ASN A 204 15.04 -13.40 13.07
N HIS A 205 13.96 -14.07 12.68
CA HIS A 205 13.98 -15.09 11.63
C HIS A 205 13.33 -14.59 10.33
N LYS A 206 13.83 -15.07 9.20
CA LYS A 206 13.24 -14.87 7.87
C LYS A 206 12.17 -15.92 7.62
N LEU A 207 10.91 -15.50 7.57
CA LEU A 207 9.79 -16.41 7.30
C LEU A 207 9.83 -16.94 5.87
N GLU A 208 9.79 -18.26 5.71
CA GLU A 208 9.60 -18.96 4.45
C GLU A 208 8.33 -19.82 4.51
N VAL A 209 7.26 -19.32 3.89
CA VAL A 209 5.97 -20.02 3.86
C VAL A 209 5.96 -21.03 2.71
N LYS A 210 5.80 -22.31 3.03
CA LYS A 210 5.56 -23.38 2.06
C LYS A 210 4.07 -23.62 1.91
N TYR A 211 3.51 -23.25 0.76
CA TYR A 211 2.10 -23.47 0.47
C TYR A 211 1.85 -24.91 0.05
N ILE A 212 0.82 -25.53 0.64
CA ILE A 212 0.41 -26.90 0.38
C ILE A 212 -1.10 -26.90 0.12
N ASP A 213 -1.53 -27.38 -1.04
CA ASP A 213 -2.95 -27.54 -1.31
C ASP A 213 -3.47 -28.68 -0.43
N SER A 214 -4.54 -28.43 0.33
CA SER A 214 -5.14 -29.48 1.16
C SER A 214 -5.59 -30.68 0.34
N ALA A 215 -6.03 -30.47 -0.91
CA ALA A 215 -6.43 -31.55 -1.81
C ALA A 215 -5.25 -32.45 -2.19
N ASP A 216 -4.03 -31.91 -2.24
CA ASP A 216 -2.83 -32.69 -2.58
C ASP A 216 -2.47 -33.71 -1.48
N LEU A 217 -2.99 -33.57 -0.26
CA LEU A 217 -2.75 -34.50 0.85
C LEU A 217 -3.77 -35.64 0.93
N GLU A 218 -4.79 -35.66 0.06
CA GLU A 218 -5.86 -36.65 0.09
C GLU A 218 -5.46 -37.98 -0.56
N ALA A 219 -6.11 -39.08 -0.11
CA ALA A 219 -5.86 -40.42 -0.64
C ALA A 219 -6.22 -40.56 -2.12
N ALA A 220 -7.22 -39.79 -2.61
CA ALA A 220 -7.56 -39.74 -4.03
C ALA A 220 -6.38 -39.22 -4.86
N THR A 221 -5.76 -38.11 -4.42
CA THR A 221 -4.61 -37.50 -5.10
C THR A 221 -3.38 -38.41 -5.11
N GLN A 222 -3.20 -39.27 -4.09
CA GLN A 222 -2.15 -40.29 -4.11
C GLN A 222 -2.31 -41.29 -5.27
N GLN A 223 -3.55 -41.62 -5.63
CA GLN A 223 -3.85 -42.57 -6.71
C GLN A 223 -3.85 -41.88 -8.07
N ASP A 224 -4.49 -40.71 -8.16
CA ASP A 224 -4.73 -40.01 -9.43
C ASP A 224 -3.52 -39.16 -9.87
N GLU A 225 -2.85 -38.49 -8.93
CA GLU A 225 -1.73 -37.57 -9.19
C GLU A 225 -0.60 -37.71 -8.14
N PRO A 226 0.10 -38.86 -8.08
CA PRO A 226 1.05 -39.21 -7.01
C PRO A 226 2.21 -38.21 -6.86
N VAL A 227 2.61 -37.52 -7.94
CA VAL A 227 3.68 -36.51 -7.89
C VAL A 227 3.29 -35.35 -6.98
N LYS A 228 2.09 -34.79 -7.15
CA LYS A 228 1.60 -33.68 -6.30
C LYS A 228 1.49 -34.10 -4.85
N TYR A 229 0.98 -35.32 -4.63
CA TYR A 229 0.86 -35.89 -3.30
C TYR A 229 2.21 -35.98 -2.57
N HIS A 230 3.21 -36.58 -3.21
CA HIS A 230 4.53 -36.72 -2.60
C HIS A 230 5.26 -35.38 -2.43
N GLU A 231 5.11 -34.43 -3.37
CA GLU A 231 5.65 -33.07 -3.21
C GLU A 231 5.02 -32.32 -2.02
N ALA A 232 3.70 -32.44 -1.84
CA ALA A 232 2.97 -31.83 -0.73
C ALA A 232 3.46 -32.38 0.63
N TRP A 233 3.57 -33.71 0.75
CA TRP A 233 4.12 -34.35 1.95
C TRP A 233 5.58 -34.01 2.19
N GLN A 234 6.41 -33.92 1.14
CA GLN A 234 7.80 -33.50 1.26
C GLN A 234 7.91 -32.06 1.80
N LYS A 235 7.09 -31.13 1.31
CA LYS A 235 7.04 -29.75 1.83
C LYS A 235 6.64 -29.74 3.30
N LEU A 236 5.62 -30.51 3.67
CA LEU A 236 5.13 -30.61 5.04
C LEU A 236 6.20 -31.14 6.00
N CYS A 237 6.85 -32.25 5.64
CA CYS A 237 7.87 -32.90 6.47
C CYS A 237 9.19 -32.11 6.57
N SER A 238 9.47 -31.25 5.59
CA SER A 238 10.69 -30.44 5.55
C SER A 238 10.54 -29.03 6.15
N SER A 239 9.35 -28.67 6.66
CA SER A 239 9.15 -27.41 7.37
C SER A 239 9.63 -27.52 8.82
N GLN A 240 10.63 -26.71 9.17
CA GLN A 240 11.26 -26.60 10.49
C GLN A 240 11.58 -25.13 10.79
#